data_AF-A0A6S7JJ77-F1
#
_entry.id   AF-A0A6S7JJ77-F1
#
_cell.length_a   1.000
_cell.length_b   1.000
_cell.length_c   1.000
_cell.angle_alpha   90.00
_cell.angle_beta   90.00
_cell.angle_gamma   90.00
#
_symmetry.space_group_name_H-M   'P 1'
#
loop_
_entity.id
_entity.type
_entity.pdbx_description
1 polymer ?
#
loop_
_entity_poly.entity_id
_entity_poly.type
_entity_poly.pdbx_seq_one_letter_code
_entity_poly.pdbx_strand_id
1 'polypeptide(L)'
;MNYCLRHQCNNGYAVLDVIKFRYDNFGSYSYSAVSSFSGMNHNSTAFVGCDHGKCCACFGPKGGRQNYCGPKCTAINGGTVMKSAFVWFWVRTRTPKRLWKRCMEFVMKNSAGKLEKHFIDPQIGTAQKGSCSGKLRSFLNEGTLTVSDKESFDKIPDVPGLLSYRKDDKQLYVNQGSKWQALSTEQEQLKKQIQSQETKIQNQEKKIQAQEKKIQAQENKAIIQEKKIQNQVNKTNIQEKKTQSQETKIQNQEKKIQSQEMKIQAQENKAIIQEKKIQNQENMTQKLEKDIVKLIIDWINPPTSCSALLIKHPSTRSGMYYINPQGLISSSMVHVYCDMTSKNGVGVTVIGHDSGSRTLVNGSDGAGSYKRKVNYDISMERIVVIVKQSKNCEQFIKYECYDSAFRFGSVGAYQSWWVSRQGSQMKYWGGAAVNSGNCACGMTNSCAGGGKCNCDKNDLRWREDSGYLTDKNTLPVTELRFGDTGDPSRKEEGYHTLGKLQCWG
;
A
#
# COMPACT_ATOMS: atom_id res chain seq x y z
N MET A 1 19.10 26.46 41.35
CA MET A 1 18.03 27.16 42.12
C MET A 1 18.46 27.63 43.52
N ASN A 2 18.94 26.77 44.43
CA ASN A 2 19.27 27.21 45.81
C ASN A 2 20.39 28.28 45.92
N TYR A 3 21.28 28.42 44.92
CA TYR A 3 22.31 29.47 44.89
C TYR A 3 21.74 30.87 44.68
N CYS A 4 20.79 31.02 43.74
CA CYS A 4 20.14 32.31 43.50
C CYS A 4 19.28 32.76 44.70
N LEU A 5 18.86 31.86 45.61
CA LEU A 5 18.14 32.25 46.83
C LEU A 5 19.04 33.00 47.84
N ARG A 6 20.36 32.96 47.66
CA ARG A 6 21.36 33.63 48.51
C ARG A 6 22.15 34.72 47.81
N HIS A 7 22.16 34.74 46.48
CA HIS A 7 22.82 35.76 45.67
C HIS A 7 21.86 36.29 44.61
N GLN A 8 21.88 37.60 44.38
CA GLN A 8 21.12 38.24 43.32
C GLN A 8 21.50 37.63 41.97
N CYS A 9 20.53 37.17 41.18
CA CYS A 9 20.80 36.61 39.86
C CYS A 9 20.74 37.72 38.79
N ASN A 10 21.85 37.96 38.09
CA ASN A 10 22.08 39.15 37.24
C ASN A 10 21.03 39.35 36.12
N ASN A 11 20.39 38.27 35.66
CA ASN A 11 19.40 38.32 34.59
C ASN A 11 17.94 38.28 35.09
N GLY A 12 17.71 38.24 36.41
CA GLY A 12 16.39 38.01 37.00
C GLY A 12 15.95 36.54 36.94
N TYR A 13 14.83 36.22 37.59
CA TYR A 13 14.34 34.83 37.73
C TYR A 13 13.33 34.38 36.66
N ALA A 14 12.84 35.29 35.81
CA ALA A 14 11.97 34.96 34.69
C ALA A 14 12.20 35.97 33.56
N VAL A 15 12.67 35.50 32.40
CA VAL A 15 12.89 36.33 31.21
C VAL A 15 11.96 35.83 30.11
N LEU A 16 11.06 36.70 29.63
CA LEU A 16 10.31 36.50 28.39
C LEU A 16 11.09 37.15 27.25
N ASP A 17 11.72 36.33 26.41
CA ASP A 17 12.70 36.79 25.41
C ASP A 17 12.12 37.74 24.35
N VAL A 18 10.80 37.72 24.13
CA VAL A 18 10.16 38.53 23.08
C VAL A 18 10.12 40.03 23.42
N ILE A 19 10.07 40.40 24.71
CA ILE A 19 9.85 41.81 25.12
C ILE A 19 10.85 42.35 26.14
N LYS A 20 11.89 41.58 26.52
CA LYS A 20 12.97 41.99 27.46
C LYS A 20 12.48 42.69 28.75
N PHE A 21 11.30 42.33 29.24
CA PHE A 21 10.74 42.91 30.45
C PHE A 21 11.26 42.18 31.69
N ARG A 22 11.79 42.92 32.68
CA ARG A 22 12.41 42.39 33.91
C ARG A 22 11.50 42.63 35.10
N TYR A 23 11.12 41.59 35.84
CA TYR A 23 10.15 41.72 36.94
C TYR A 23 10.78 41.72 38.35
N ASP A 24 11.79 40.88 38.66
CA ASP A 24 12.52 40.96 39.95
C ASP A 24 13.82 40.11 40.00
N ASN A 25 14.67 40.38 41.00
CA ASN A 25 16.01 39.80 41.16
C ASN A 25 16.11 38.66 42.20
N PHE A 26 15.00 38.30 42.87
CA PHE A 26 14.91 37.22 43.86
C PHE A 26 13.57 36.46 43.74
N GLY A 27 13.55 35.13 43.85
CA GLY A 27 12.30 34.35 43.75
C GLY A 27 12.44 32.85 44.03
N SER A 28 11.31 32.15 44.21
CA SER A 28 11.24 30.69 44.39
C SER A 28 10.12 30.09 43.54
N TYR A 29 10.29 28.85 43.04
CA TYR A 29 9.29 28.20 42.17
C TYR A 29 8.50 27.12 42.90
N SER A 30 7.25 26.91 42.48
CA SER A 30 6.44 25.73 42.83
C SER A 30 5.64 25.32 41.59
N TYR A 31 5.55 24.03 41.29
CA TYR A 31 4.74 23.53 40.15
C TYR A 31 3.96 22.28 40.58
N SER A 32 2.95 21.94 39.79
CA SER A 32 2.04 20.81 40.04
C SER A 32 2.12 19.82 38.88
N ALA A 33 2.24 18.53 39.21
CA ALA A 33 2.24 17.43 38.24
C ALA A 33 0.83 16.93 37.90
N VAL A 34 -0.19 17.32 38.68
CA VAL A 34 -1.52 16.69 38.64
C VAL A 34 -2.67 17.66 38.41
N SER A 35 -2.46 18.97 38.54
CA SER A 35 -3.50 19.97 38.27
C SER A 35 -2.92 21.30 37.78
N SER A 36 -3.78 22.12 37.17
CA SER A 36 -3.46 23.49 36.74
C SER A 36 -3.37 24.50 37.90
N PHE A 37 -3.64 24.10 39.16
CA PHE A 37 -3.50 24.95 40.35
C PHE A 37 -2.30 24.49 41.19
N SER A 38 -1.37 25.39 41.52
CA SER A 38 -0.21 25.07 42.36
C SER A 38 -0.42 25.45 43.83
N GLY A 39 0.08 24.60 44.74
CA GLY A 39 0.05 24.82 46.19
C GLY A 39 0.65 23.63 46.94
N MET A 40 1.19 23.84 48.15
CA MET A 40 1.91 22.81 48.91
C MET A 40 1.11 21.51 49.16
N ASN A 41 -0.22 21.57 49.08
CA ASN A 41 -1.12 20.43 49.24
C ASN A 41 -1.19 19.51 48.00
N HIS A 42 -0.56 19.88 46.87
CA HIS A 42 -0.63 19.15 45.60
C HIS A 42 0.70 18.47 45.21
N ASN A 43 1.38 17.86 46.18
CA ASN A 43 2.62 17.08 45.98
C ASN A 43 3.74 17.85 45.25
N SER A 44 3.93 19.11 45.61
CA SER A 44 4.90 20.00 44.96
C SER A 44 6.35 19.73 45.44
N THR A 45 6.97 18.64 44.96
CA THR A 45 8.43 18.52 44.92
C THR A 45 8.87 17.62 43.75
N ALA A 46 9.55 18.23 42.81
CA ALA A 46 9.84 17.78 41.47
C ALA A 46 10.74 18.84 40.84
N PHE A 47 11.46 18.44 39.81
CA PHE A 47 12.38 19.31 39.11
C PHE A 47 11.87 19.51 37.68
N VAL A 48 11.81 20.75 37.21
CA VAL A 48 11.53 21.08 35.81
C VAL A 48 12.83 21.57 35.19
N GLY A 49 13.27 20.88 34.15
CA GLY A 49 14.52 21.18 33.47
C GLY A 49 14.46 20.80 32.00
N CYS A 50 15.40 21.35 31.22
CA CYS A 50 15.60 20.97 29.83
C CYS A 50 16.96 20.29 29.74
N ASP A 51 16.98 19.05 29.27
CA ASP A 51 18.22 18.31 29.04
C ASP A 51 18.28 17.86 27.57
N HIS A 52 19.36 18.19 26.88
CA HIS A 52 19.55 17.95 25.44
C HIS A 52 18.35 18.41 24.57
N GLY A 53 17.77 19.57 24.89
CA GLY A 53 16.68 20.18 24.12
C GLY A 53 15.29 19.59 24.39
N LYS A 54 15.13 18.71 25.39
CA LYS A 54 13.82 18.19 25.81
C LYS A 54 13.46 18.70 27.20
N CYS A 55 12.32 19.39 27.30
CA CYS A 55 11.74 19.80 28.58
C CYS A 55 11.03 18.62 29.24
N CYS A 56 11.30 18.40 30.53
CA CYS A 56 10.63 17.37 31.32
C CYS A 56 10.44 17.80 32.77
N ALA A 57 9.43 17.19 33.41
CA ALA A 57 9.19 17.32 34.84
C ALA A 57 9.28 15.95 35.51
N CYS A 58 10.04 15.85 36.60
CA CYS A 58 10.25 14.60 37.34
C CYS A 58 9.85 14.77 38.80
N PHE A 59 8.86 14.02 39.31
CA PHE A 59 8.44 14.06 40.72
C PHE A 59 8.71 12.73 41.43
N GLY A 60 9.00 12.82 42.73
CA GLY A 60 9.18 11.65 43.58
C GLY A 60 7.88 11.16 44.22
N PRO A 61 7.87 9.96 44.80
CA PRO A 61 6.77 9.49 45.62
C PRO A 61 6.53 10.41 46.83
N LYS A 62 5.30 10.39 47.37
CA LYS A 62 4.87 11.29 48.46
C LYS A 62 5.83 11.20 49.67
N GLY A 63 6.35 12.35 50.11
CA GLY A 63 7.30 12.45 51.25
C GLY A 63 8.77 12.20 50.90
N GLY A 64 9.07 11.87 49.63
CA GLY A 64 10.42 11.64 49.16
C GLY A 64 11.31 12.90 49.19
N ARG A 65 12.59 12.73 49.56
CA ARG A 65 13.58 13.82 49.65
C ARG A 65 14.82 13.64 48.76
N GLN A 66 14.87 12.59 47.94
CA GLN A 66 16.00 12.29 47.05
C GLN A 66 15.85 12.97 45.67
N ASN A 67 16.84 12.80 44.80
CA ASN A 67 16.76 13.22 43.40
C ASN A 67 16.02 12.15 42.59
N TYR A 68 15.05 12.56 41.78
CA TYR A 68 14.17 11.65 41.04
C TYR A 68 14.25 11.77 39.51
N CYS A 69 15.10 12.68 39.01
CA CYS A 69 15.33 12.93 37.59
C CYS A 69 16.79 12.65 37.23
N GLY A 70 17.02 11.75 36.27
CA GLY A 70 18.32 11.45 35.69
C GLY A 70 18.52 12.08 34.31
N PRO A 71 19.70 11.91 33.71
CA PRO A 71 20.02 12.42 32.37
C PRO A 71 19.01 11.95 31.31
N LYS A 72 18.79 12.78 30.30
CA LYS A 72 17.80 12.60 29.20
C LYS A 72 16.37 12.41 29.70
N CYS A 73 16.00 13.04 30.81
CA CYS A 73 14.66 12.96 31.39
C CYS A 73 14.25 11.54 31.78
N THR A 74 15.15 10.80 32.41
CA THR A 74 14.88 9.43 32.91
C THR A 74 14.44 9.46 34.37
N ALA A 75 13.50 8.59 34.74
CA ALA A 75 13.09 8.40 36.12
C ALA A 75 14.20 7.67 36.91
N ILE A 76 14.62 8.22 38.03
CA ILE A 76 15.55 7.56 38.97
C ILE A 76 14.97 7.56 40.38
N ASN A 77 15.46 6.67 41.26
CA ASN A 77 15.01 6.55 42.66
C ASN A 77 13.48 6.42 42.84
N GLY A 78 12.79 5.76 41.90
CA GLY A 78 11.33 5.60 41.93
C GLY A 78 10.53 6.84 41.51
N GLY A 79 11.18 7.78 40.81
CA GLY A 79 10.53 8.97 40.26
C GLY A 79 9.58 8.68 39.10
N THR A 80 8.71 9.65 38.79
CA THR A 80 7.82 9.64 37.63
C THR A 80 8.14 10.83 36.73
N VAL A 81 8.32 10.57 35.43
CA VAL A 81 8.60 11.60 34.41
C VAL A 81 7.32 11.98 33.68
N MET A 82 7.07 13.27 33.53
CA MET A 82 5.99 13.83 32.73
C MET A 82 6.51 14.69 31.59
N LYS A 83 5.87 14.55 30.44
CA LYS A 83 6.20 15.31 29.22
C LYS A 83 5.62 16.73 29.22
N SER A 84 4.56 16.97 30.01
CA SER A 84 3.89 18.27 30.13
C SER A 84 3.57 18.54 31.59
N ALA A 85 3.93 19.72 32.09
CA ALA A 85 3.67 20.14 33.47
C ALA A 85 3.23 21.61 33.53
N PHE A 86 2.40 21.94 34.53
CA PHE A 86 1.93 23.31 34.75
C PHE A 86 2.79 23.99 35.82
N VAL A 87 3.43 25.11 35.47
CA VAL A 87 4.35 25.85 36.36
C VAL A 87 3.75 27.19 36.76
N TRP A 88 3.85 27.53 38.05
CA TRP A 88 3.48 28.84 38.59
C TRP A 88 4.68 29.48 39.30
N PHE A 89 4.70 30.82 39.37
CA PHE A 89 5.76 31.58 40.03
C PHE A 89 5.22 32.37 41.22
N TRP A 90 5.99 32.39 42.32
CA TRP A 90 5.75 33.29 43.45
C TRP A 90 7.03 34.11 43.69
N VAL A 91 6.91 35.44 43.69
CA VAL A 91 8.02 36.37 43.94
C VAL A 91 7.89 36.92 45.35
N ARG A 92 8.98 36.89 46.13
CA ARG A 92 9.08 37.59 47.43
C ARG A 92 10.06 38.74 47.29
N THR A 93 9.65 39.93 47.70
CA THR A 93 10.37 41.18 47.42
C THR A 93 11.41 41.60 48.48
N ARG A 94 11.55 40.90 49.63
CA ARG A 94 12.60 41.16 50.65
C ARG A 94 13.03 39.96 51.50
N THR A 95 14.27 40.01 52.00
CA THR A 95 14.88 39.08 52.98
C THR A 95 14.59 39.45 54.44
N PRO A 96 14.38 38.50 55.38
CA PRO A 96 14.19 38.80 56.81
C PRO A 96 15.51 39.26 57.49
N LYS A 97 15.49 40.26 58.39
CA LYS A 97 16.67 40.83 59.09
C LYS A 97 16.82 40.43 60.57
N ARG A 98 18.10 40.30 60.97
CA ARG A 98 18.79 40.29 62.29
C ARG A 98 18.46 39.18 63.32
N LEU A 99 19.47 38.34 63.54
CA LEU A 99 19.66 37.30 64.56
C LEU A 99 20.96 37.72 65.30
N TRP A 100 21.01 38.25 66.53
CA TRP A 100 20.71 37.59 67.79
C TRP A 100 20.77 38.60 68.96
N LYS A 101 20.14 38.21 70.08
CA LYS A 101 20.02 38.90 71.38
C LYS A 101 20.77 38.09 72.45
N ARG A 102 22.10 38.21 72.59
CA ARG A 102 22.88 37.40 73.57
C ARG A 102 24.01 38.15 74.27
N CYS A 103 24.27 37.74 75.51
CA CYS A 103 25.22 38.29 76.47
C CYS A 103 26.66 37.89 76.11
N MET A 104 27.64 38.77 76.35
CA MET A 104 29.04 38.55 75.99
C MET A 104 29.82 37.97 77.17
N GLU A 105 30.28 36.73 77.02
CA GLU A 105 31.17 36.05 77.96
C GLU A 105 32.59 36.01 77.40
N PHE A 106 33.58 36.16 78.26
CA PHE A 106 35.00 36.11 77.93
C PHE A 106 35.79 35.53 79.09
N VAL A 107 37.08 35.27 78.90
CA VAL A 107 37.92 34.62 79.90
C VAL A 107 39.11 35.52 80.23
N MET A 108 39.35 35.73 81.52
CA MET A 108 40.47 36.54 82.03
C MET A 108 41.37 35.67 82.89
N LYS A 109 42.68 35.95 82.95
CA LYS A 109 43.54 35.33 83.95
C LYS A 109 43.42 36.08 85.27
N ASN A 110 43.22 35.39 86.37
CA ASN A 110 43.31 35.99 87.70
C ASN A 110 44.78 36.24 88.09
N SER A 111 45.00 36.89 89.24
CA SER A 111 46.34 37.20 89.77
C SER A 111 47.22 35.97 90.04
N ALA A 112 46.63 34.76 90.10
CA ALA A 112 47.35 33.49 90.18
C ALA A 112 47.59 32.83 88.80
N GLY A 113 47.27 33.50 87.70
CA GLY A 113 47.48 33.03 86.32
C GLY A 113 46.44 32.05 85.79
N LYS A 114 45.41 31.71 86.58
CA LYS A 114 44.33 30.79 86.18
C LYS A 114 43.26 31.50 85.37
N LEU A 115 42.80 30.89 84.28
CA LEU A 115 41.73 31.40 83.43
C LEU A 115 40.35 31.27 84.13
N GLU A 116 39.63 32.38 84.24
CA GLU A 116 38.30 32.49 84.83
C GLU A 116 37.33 33.12 83.82
N LYS A 117 36.08 32.65 83.79
CA LYS A 117 35.05 33.18 82.89
C LYS A 117 34.33 34.38 83.51
N HIS A 118 34.14 35.41 82.72
CA HIS A 118 33.47 36.66 83.08
C HIS A 118 32.46 37.05 82.00
N PHE A 119 31.53 37.92 82.34
CA PHE A 119 30.67 38.63 81.38
C PHE A 119 30.69 40.13 81.68
N ILE A 120 30.33 40.96 80.69
CA ILE A 120 30.19 42.42 80.91
C ILE A 120 28.79 42.72 81.44
N ASP A 121 28.70 43.36 82.60
CA ASP A 121 27.42 43.85 83.12
C ASP A 121 26.96 45.06 82.30
N PRO A 122 25.74 45.04 81.72
CA PRO A 122 25.27 46.09 80.84
C PRO A 122 24.89 47.40 81.55
N GLN A 123 24.68 47.41 82.87
CA GLN A 123 24.33 48.63 83.61
C GLN A 123 25.55 49.44 84.01
N ILE A 124 26.61 48.74 84.43
CA ILE A 124 27.84 49.37 84.94
C ILE A 124 29.02 49.28 83.96
N GLY A 125 28.91 48.47 82.90
CA GLY A 125 29.94 48.34 81.86
C GLY A 125 31.21 47.60 82.27
N THR A 126 31.21 46.96 83.45
CA THR A 126 32.39 46.29 84.02
C THR A 126 32.28 44.77 83.97
N ALA A 127 33.43 44.10 84.02
CA ALA A 127 33.54 42.66 84.01
C ALA A 127 33.09 42.04 85.35
N GLN A 128 32.12 41.13 85.30
CA GLN A 128 31.63 40.37 86.45
C GLN A 128 31.99 38.89 86.30
N LYS A 129 32.43 38.25 87.40
CA LYS A 129 32.84 36.84 87.40
C LYS A 129 31.63 35.94 87.24
N GLY A 130 31.67 35.03 86.28
CA GLY A 130 30.59 34.07 86.01
C GLY A 130 30.23 33.92 84.52
N SER A 131 29.13 33.22 84.27
CA SER A 131 28.50 33.08 82.96
C SER A 131 27.17 33.83 82.96
N CYS A 132 26.72 34.28 81.80
CA CYS A 132 25.48 35.00 81.61
C CYS A 132 24.28 34.15 82.06
N SER A 133 23.49 34.64 83.03
CA SER A 133 22.26 33.98 83.45
C SER A 133 21.12 34.19 82.44
N GLY A 134 20.17 33.26 82.35
CA GLY A 134 19.00 33.37 81.46
C GLY A 134 18.08 34.58 81.74
N LYS A 135 18.22 35.24 82.90
CA LYS A 135 17.50 36.48 83.24
C LYS A 135 18.21 37.75 82.74
N LEU A 136 19.43 37.66 82.21
CA LEU A 136 20.14 38.80 81.63
C LEU A 136 19.78 38.95 80.15
N ARG A 137 18.79 39.81 79.86
CA ARG A 137 18.51 40.31 78.50
C ARG A 137 19.61 41.29 78.10
N SER A 138 20.60 40.76 77.40
CA SER A 138 21.80 41.42 76.92
C SER A 138 21.62 42.42 75.79
N PHE A 139 22.43 43.48 75.82
CA PHE A 139 22.81 44.28 74.66
C PHE A 139 24.30 44.65 74.76
N LEU A 140 25.13 44.21 73.81
CA LEU A 140 26.45 44.79 73.54
C LEU A 140 26.74 44.66 72.04
N ASN A 141 27.20 45.74 71.42
CA ASN A 141 27.50 45.77 69.98
C ASN A 141 28.96 45.31 69.75
N GLU A 142 29.13 44.23 69.00
CA GLU A 142 30.32 43.91 68.20
C GLU A 142 31.70 44.09 68.89
N GLY A 143 31.82 43.92 70.20
CA GLY A 143 33.12 43.96 70.91
C GLY A 143 33.71 45.37 71.11
N THR A 144 32.90 46.44 70.99
CA THR A 144 33.35 47.82 71.21
C THR A 144 32.56 48.48 72.35
N LEU A 145 33.25 49.11 73.30
CA LEU A 145 32.66 49.84 74.45
C LEU A 145 32.71 51.35 74.19
N THR A 146 31.56 52.01 74.22
CA THR A 146 31.49 53.47 74.08
C THR A 146 31.48 54.13 75.45
N VAL A 147 32.44 55.02 75.70
CA VAL A 147 32.48 55.82 76.93
C VAL A 147 32.37 57.31 76.62
N SER A 148 31.79 58.06 77.54
CA SER A 148 31.51 59.48 77.38
C SER A 148 32.76 60.35 77.49
N ASP A 149 33.73 59.94 78.30
CA ASP A 149 34.85 60.76 78.75
C ASP A 149 36.04 59.90 79.21
N LYS A 150 37.17 60.55 79.47
CA LYS A 150 38.41 59.93 79.95
C LYS A 150 38.28 59.24 81.32
N GLU A 151 37.53 59.81 82.25
CA GLU A 151 37.42 59.24 83.60
C GLU A 151 36.68 57.88 83.59
N SER A 152 35.66 57.78 82.73
CA SER A 152 34.94 56.53 82.46
C SER A 152 35.80 55.52 81.69
N PHE A 153 36.70 56.00 80.83
CA PHE A 153 37.63 55.18 80.06
C PHE A 153 38.66 54.47 80.95
N ASP A 154 39.23 55.18 81.95
CA ASP A 154 40.25 54.63 82.85
C ASP A 154 39.69 53.56 83.81
N LYS A 155 38.36 53.48 83.95
CA LYS A 155 37.66 52.46 84.75
C LYS A 155 37.36 51.17 83.97
N ILE A 156 37.64 51.14 82.67
CA ILE A 156 37.41 49.95 81.83
C ILE A 156 38.48 48.90 82.16
N PRO A 157 38.09 47.63 82.40
CA PRO A 157 39.06 46.57 82.64
C PRO A 157 39.96 46.33 81.43
N ASP A 158 41.23 45.99 81.68
CA ASP A 158 42.22 45.72 80.65
C ASP A 158 41.99 44.39 79.93
N VAL A 159 41.05 44.40 78.99
CA VAL A 159 40.73 43.26 78.13
C VAL A 159 41.47 43.44 76.79
N PRO A 160 42.47 42.60 76.48
CA PRO A 160 43.19 42.68 75.21
C PRO A 160 42.24 42.56 74.02
N GLY A 161 42.41 43.43 73.02
CA GLY A 161 41.58 43.46 71.81
C GLY A 161 40.24 44.17 71.98
N LEU A 162 39.91 44.67 73.19
CA LEU A 162 38.76 45.53 73.39
C LEU A 162 38.99 46.90 72.73
N LEU A 163 38.02 47.32 71.94
CA LEU A 163 37.99 48.65 71.36
C LEU A 163 37.14 49.57 72.23
N SER A 164 37.61 50.79 72.46
CA SER A 164 36.81 51.80 73.13
C SER A 164 36.84 53.13 72.38
N TYR A 165 35.66 53.62 72.09
CA TYR A 165 35.46 54.92 71.46
C TYR A 165 35.14 55.94 72.55
N ARG A 166 35.98 56.97 72.61
CA ARG A 166 35.81 58.11 73.51
C ARG A 166 35.07 59.23 72.78
N LYS A 167 33.93 59.65 73.34
CA LYS A 167 33.10 60.68 72.72
C LYS A 167 33.70 62.09 72.87
N ASP A 168 34.46 62.34 73.92
CA ASP A 168 35.03 63.64 74.26
C ASP A 168 36.10 64.08 73.27
N ASP A 169 37.04 63.20 72.91
CA ASP A 169 38.06 63.47 71.90
C ASP A 169 37.74 62.91 70.51
N LYS A 170 36.62 62.18 70.39
CA LYS A 170 36.17 61.50 69.17
C LYS A 170 37.22 60.56 68.60
N GLN A 171 38.07 59.97 69.45
CA GLN A 171 39.08 59.02 69.03
C GLN A 171 38.72 57.59 69.41
N LEU A 172 39.17 56.66 68.56
CA LEU A 172 39.07 55.24 68.80
C LEU A 172 40.40 54.73 69.37
N TYR A 173 40.29 54.01 70.47
CA TYR A 173 41.41 53.40 71.18
C TYR A 173 41.30 51.89 71.14
N VAL A 174 42.44 51.21 71.04
CA VAL A 174 42.55 49.75 71.16
C VAL A 174 43.42 49.40 72.35
N ASN A 175 42.97 48.44 73.17
CA ASN A 175 43.78 47.91 74.25
C ASN A 175 44.62 46.73 73.74
N GLN A 176 45.93 46.84 73.88
CA GLN A 176 46.88 45.78 73.50
C GLN A 176 47.32 44.91 74.70
N GLY A 177 46.54 44.90 75.77
CA GLY A 177 46.72 44.07 76.96
C GLY A 177 47.56 44.69 78.07
N SER A 178 48.23 45.82 77.82
CA SER A 178 48.96 46.57 78.86
C SER A 178 48.89 48.09 78.72
N LYS A 179 48.25 48.60 77.65
CA LYS A 179 48.05 50.04 77.40
C LYS A 179 47.00 50.27 76.31
N TRP A 180 46.33 51.42 76.39
CA TRP A 180 45.44 51.93 75.35
C TRP A 180 46.19 52.89 74.40
N GLN A 181 45.99 52.75 73.09
CA GLN A 181 46.66 53.57 72.08
C GLN A 181 45.67 54.21 71.09
N ALA A 182 45.85 55.53 70.83
CA ALA A 182 45.12 56.31 69.83
C ALA A 182 45.64 56.06 68.41
N LEU A 183 44.74 56.03 67.42
CA LEU A 183 45.05 55.65 66.04
C LEU A 183 45.47 56.81 65.10
N SER A 184 45.63 58.08 65.56
CA SER A 184 45.64 59.24 64.64
C SER A 184 46.89 60.14 64.53
N THR A 185 48.06 59.81 65.09
CA THR A 185 49.27 60.68 65.05
C THR A 185 50.36 60.24 64.04
N GLU A 186 49.99 60.10 62.76
CA GLU A 186 50.91 59.73 61.65
C GLU A 186 51.05 60.83 60.56
N GLN A 187 50.56 62.05 60.79
CA GLN A 187 50.38 63.04 59.72
C GLN A 187 51.59 63.95 59.40
N GLU A 188 52.60 64.06 60.26
CA GLU A 188 53.71 65.01 60.04
C GLU A 188 54.96 64.41 59.34
N GLN A 189 55.14 63.08 59.36
CA GLN A 189 56.20 62.41 58.58
C GLN A 189 55.82 62.18 57.11
N LEU A 190 54.52 62.12 56.78
CA LEU A 190 54.04 61.90 55.41
C LEU A 190 54.38 63.07 54.45
N LYS A 191 54.36 64.32 54.91
CA LYS A 191 54.55 65.50 54.05
C LYS A 191 55.90 65.53 53.33
N LYS A 192 56.98 65.05 53.96
CA LYS A 192 58.32 65.02 53.34
C LYS A 192 58.49 63.87 52.34
N GLN A 193 57.81 62.74 52.53
CA GLN A 193 57.81 61.64 51.57
C GLN A 193 56.99 61.96 50.31
N ILE A 194 55.89 62.71 50.45
CA ILE A 194 55.03 63.12 49.33
C ILE A 194 55.80 63.96 48.31
N GLN A 195 56.62 64.93 48.74
CA GLN A 195 57.34 65.83 47.83
C GLN A 195 58.44 65.11 47.01
N SER A 196 59.05 64.06 47.58
CA SER A 196 59.99 63.18 46.87
C SER A 196 59.28 62.23 45.90
N GLN A 197 58.05 61.81 46.22
CA GLN A 197 57.25 61.00 45.31
C GLN A 197 56.64 61.82 44.17
N GLU A 198 56.25 63.08 44.40
CA GLU A 198 55.72 63.98 43.35
C GLU A 198 56.69 64.17 42.18
N THR A 199 57.99 64.35 42.45
CA THR A 199 59.01 64.48 41.40
C THR A 199 59.25 63.18 40.63
N LYS A 200 59.10 62.02 41.28
CA LYS A 200 59.14 60.71 40.61
C LYS A 200 57.90 60.48 39.75
N ILE A 201 56.73 60.89 40.23
CA ILE A 201 55.45 60.80 39.52
C ILE A 201 55.48 61.70 38.27
N GLN A 202 55.95 62.94 38.36
CA GLN A 202 56.07 63.84 37.19
C GLN A 202 57.00 63.28 36.08
N ASN A 203 58.08 62.60 36.46
CA ASN A 203 58.95 61.93 35.48
C ASN A 203 58.32 60.65 34.90
N GLN A 204 57.48 59.95 35.67
CA GLN A 204 56.69 58.83 35.16
C GLN A 204 55.56 59.30 34.24
N GLU A 205 54.90 60.41 34.54
CA GLU A 205 53.87 61.03 33.70
C GLU A 205 54.40 61.38 32.31
N LYS A 206 55.61 61.94 32.20
CA LYS A 206 56.22 62.22 30.89
C LYS A 206 56.50 60.94 30.09
N LYS A 207 56.85 59.83 30.75
CA LYS A 207 57.04 58.52 30.09
C LYS A 207 55.72 57.90 29.65
N ILE A 208 54.68 58.04 30.47
CA ILE A 208 53.32 57.57 30.17
C ILE A 208 52.74 58.38 29.00
N GLN A 209 52.88 59.70 28.98
CA GLN A 209 52.45 60.53 27.84
C GLN A 209 53.18 60.18 26.53
N ALA A 210 54.46 59.79 26.60
CA ALA A 210 55.18 59.30 25.43
C ALA A 210 54.72 57.91 24.97
N GLN A 211 54.29 57.04 25.90
CA GLN A 211 53.69 55.74 25.59
C GLN A 211 52.26 55.87 25.06
N GLU A 212 51.45 56.77 25.60
CA GLU A 212 50.09 57.08 25.12
C GLU A 212 50.11 57.52 23.66
N LYS A 213 51.05 58.38 23.26
CA LYS A 213 51.21 58.75 21.84
C LYS A 213 51.55 57.55 20.94
N LYS A 214 52.31 56.58 21.43
CA LYS A 214 52.62 55.34 20.69
C LYS A 214 51.40 54.42 20.60
N ILE A 215 50.63 54.30 21.67
CA ILE A 215 49.39 53.52 21.71
C ILE A 215 48.36 54.17 20.78
N GLN A 216 48.20 55.49 20.79
CA GLN A 216 47.31 56.20 19.88
C GLN A 216 47.69 55.99 18.41
N ALA A 217 48.99 55.97 18.11
CA ALA A 217 49.48 55.65 16.76
C ALA A 217 49.21 54.19 16.36
N GLN A 218 49.20 53.25 17.32
CA GLN A 218 48.83 51.85 17.10
C GLN A 218 47.32 51.66 16.95
N GLU A 219 46.50 52.32 17.76
CA GLU A 219 45.04 52.34 17.63
C GLU A 219 44.62 52.88 16.27
N ASN A 220 45.22 53.99 15.82
CA ASN A 220 44.91 54.54 14.51
C ASN A 220 45.25 53.57 13.37
N LYS A 221 46.33 52.78 13.50
CA LYS A 221 46.65 51.70 12.55
C LYS A 221 45.63 50.55 12.62
N ALA A 222 45.21 50.15 13.81
CA ALA A 222 44.20 49.12 14.02
C ALA A 222 42.84 49.53 13.44
N ILE A 223 42.41 50.78 13.65
CA ILE A 223 41.16 51.34 13.08
C ILE A 223 41.22 51.35 11.55
N ILE A 224 42.37 51.70 10.95
CA ILE A 224 42.54 51.63 9.49
C ILE A 224 42.46 50.18 9.00
N GLN A 225 43.00 49.23 9.76
CA GLN A 225 42.94 47.81 9.43
C GLN A 225 41.53 47.24 9.58
N GLU A 226 40.79 47.63 10.61
CA GLU A 226 39.40 47.26 10.82
C GLU A 226 38.50 47.77 9.69
N LYS A 227 38.70 49.02 9.22
CA LYS A 227 38.00 49.54 8.03
C LYS A 227 38.32 48.76 6.75
N LYS A 228 39.55 48.29 6.58
CA LYS A 228 39.93 47.42 5.44
C LYS A 228 39.24 46.06 5.53
N ILE A 229 39.20 45.46 6.72
CA ILE A 229 38.50 44.19 6.98
C ILE A 229 37.00 44.36 6.74
N GLN A 230 36.39 45.44 7.23
CA GLN A 230 34.97 45.74 7.03
C GLN A 230 34.62 45.90 5.54
N ASN A 231 35.50 46.55 4.76
CA ASN A 231 35.34 46.65 3.31
C ASN A 231 35.48 45.28 2.61
N GLN A 232 36.35 44.39 3.10
CA GLN A 232 36.44 43.02 2.59
C GLN A 232 35.19 42.22 2.93
N VAL A 233 34.70 42.27 4.18
CA VAL A 233 33.46 41.61 4.62
C VAL A 233 32.28 42.06 3.77
N ASN A 234 32.15 43.36 3.49
CA ASN A 234 31.09 43.87 2.62
C ASN A 234 31.19 43.33 1.18
N LYS A 235 32.40 43.20 0.62
CA LYS A 235 32.60 42.58 -0.70
C LYS A 235 32.22 41.09 -0.68
N THR A 236 32.58 40.36 0.38
CA THR A 236 32.23 38.95 0.54
C THR A 236 30.72 38.75 0.67
N ASN A 237 30.03 39.58 1.45
CA ASN A 237 28.57 39.55 1.60
C ASN A 237 27.84 39.83 0.27
N ILE A 238 28.37 40.74 -0.55
CA ILE A 238 27.82 41.00 -1.89
C ILE A 238 28.03 39.78 -2.79
N GLN A 239 29.18 39.11 -2.69
CA GLN A 239 29.47 37.90 -3.45
C GLN A 239 28.56 36.73 -3.02
N GLU A 240 28.35 36.54 -1.72
CA GLU A 240 27.49 35.50 -1.16
C GLU A 240 26.02 35.66 -1.60
N LYS A 241 25.51 36.89 -1.63
CA LYS A 241 24.17 37.19 -2.17
C LYS A 241 24.07 36.88 -3.67
N LYS A 242 25.13 37.12 -4.45
CA LYS A 242 25.18 36.74 -5.87
C LYS A 242 25.18 35.22 -6.04
N THR A 243 25.94 34.50 -5.21
CA THR A 243 25.98 33.03 -5.21
C THR A 243 24.62 32.43 -4.82
N GLN A 244 23.96 32.93 -3.77
CA GLN A 244 22.60 32.49 -3.41
C GLN A 244 21.57 32.76 -4.52
N SER A 245 21.70 33.90 -5.22
CA SER A 245 20.85 34.21 -6.38
C SER A 245 21.12 33.27 -7.57
N GLN A 246 22.35 32.77 -7.73
CA GLN A 246 22.69 31.78 -8.74
C GLN A 246 22.19 30.38 -8.35
N GLU A 247 22.34 29.96 -7.08
CA GLU A 247 21.82 28.69 -6.57
C GLU A 247 20.30 28.57 -6.75
N THR A 248 19.55 29.63 -6.45
CA THR A 248 18.09 29.64 -6.66
C THR A 248 17.70 29.53 -8.13
N LYS A 249 18.50 30.09 -9.06
CA LYS A 249 18.31 29.92 -10.50
C LYS A 249 18.59 28.48 -10.93
N ILE A 250 19.65 27.87 -10.41
CA ILE A 250 20.02 26.47 -10.69
C ILE A 250 18.94 25.52 -10.16
N GLN A 251 18.48 25.69 -8.92
CA GLN A 251 17.39 24.89 -8.34
C GLN A 251 16.09 24.99 -9.14
N ASN A 252 15.78 26.18 -9.67
CA ASN A 252 14.62 26.36 -10.55
C ASN A 252 14.81 25.70 -11.93
N GLN A 253 16.04 25.64 -12.44
CA GLN A 253 16.36 24.89 -13.66
C GLN A 253 16.28 23.38 -13.43
N GLU A 254 16.77 22.87 -12.31
CA GLU A 254 16.67 21.45 -11.93
C GLU A 254 15.22 20.98 -11.86
N LYS A 255 14.32 21.77 -11.25
CA LYS A 255 12.88 21.46 -11.23
C LYS A 255 12.26 21.41 -12.62
N LYS A 256 12.71 22.27 -13.55
CA LYS A 256 12.25 22.23 -14.95
C LYS A 256 12.74 20.98 -15.67
N ILE A 257 14.00 20.59 -15.44
CA ILE A 257 14.59 19.37 -16.01
C ILE A 257 13.85 18.13 -15.48
N GLN A 258 13.62 18.03 -14.16
CA GLN A 258 12.84 16.94 -13.56
C GLN A 258 11.41 16.86 -14.13
N SER A 259 10.78 18.01 -14.37
CA SER A 259 9.46 18.05 -15.02
C SER A 259 9.50 17.58 -16.48
N GLN A 260 10.59 17.85 -17.20
CA GLN A 260 10.79 17.38 -18.57
C GLN A 260 11.08 15.87 -18.60
N GLU A 261 11.89 15.34 -17.68
CA GLU A 261 12.17 13.91 -17.55
C GLU A 261 10.89 13.09 -17.33
N MET A 262 10.01 13.54 -16.43
CA MET A 262 8.71 12.89 -16.22
C MET A 262 7.83 12.88 -17.48
N LYS A 263 7.92 13.91 -18.32
CA LYS A 263 7.18 13.97 -19.60
C LYS A 263 7.75 13.02 -20.64
N ILE A 264 9.09 12.93 -20.73
CA ILE A 264 9.78 12.00 -21.62
C ILE A 264 9.43 10.56 -21.21
N GLN A 265 9.49 10.24 -19.93
CA GLN A 265 9.16 8.91 -19.44
C GLN A 265 7.68 8.55 -19.66
N ALA A 266 6.77 9.53 -19.58
CA ALA A 266 5.37 9.33 -19.95
C ALA A 266 5.20 9.09 -21.47
N GLN A 267 6.05 9.69 -22.33
CA GLN A 267 6.04 9.46 -23.77
C GLN A 267 6.60 8.08 -24.14
N GLU A 268 7.69 7.65 -23.52
CA GLU A 268 8.27 6.30 -23.72
C GLU A 268 7.28 5.21 -23.37
N ASN A 269 6.59 5.33 -22.23
CA ASN A 269 5.55 4.37 -21.83
C ASN A 269 4.40 4.29 -22.86
N LYS A 270 4.03 5.40 -23.49
CA LYS A 270 3.02 5.41 -24.57
C LYS A 270 3.53 4.70 -25.83
N ALA A 271 4.80 4.90 -26.19
CA ALA A 271 5.42 4.24 -27.33
C ALA A 271 5.48 2.72 -27.14
N ILE A 272 5.87 2.25 -25.94
CA ILE A 272 5.88 0.80 -25.60
C ILE A 272 4.48 0.18 -25.71
N ILE A 273 3.44 0.89 -25.25
CA ILE A 273 2.05 0.42 -25.37
C ILE A 273 1.64 0.34 -26.85
N GLN A 274 2.08 1.30 -27.67
CA GLN A 274 1.77 1.32 -29.10
C GLN A 274 2.46 0.18 -29.85
N GLU A 275 3.72 -0.11 -29.53
CA GLU A 275 4.49 -1.22 -30.11
C GLU A 275 3.83 -2.57 -29.83
N LYS A 276 3.36 -2.80 -28.59
CA LYS A 276 2.60 -4.01 -28.26
C LYS A 276 1.30 -4.16 -29.06
N LYS A 277 0.62 -3.05 -29.40
CA LYS A 277 -0.59 -3.09 -30.24
C LYS A 277 -0.24 -3.48 -31.68
N ILE A 278 0.85 -2.95 -32.22
CA ILE A 278 1.34 -3.27 -33.57
C ILE A 278 1.70 -4.76 -33.64
N GLN A 279 2.45 -5.28 -32.66
CA GLN A 279 2.80 -6.70 -32.62
C GLN A 279 1.57 -7.62 -32.59
N ASN A 280 0.54 -7.25 -31.83
CA ASN A 280 -0.72 -8.00 -31.81
C ASN A 280 -1.45 -7.96 -33.15
N GLN A 281 -1.42 -6.82 -33.85
CA GLN A 281 -1.99 -6.70 -35.19
C GLN A 281 -1.25 -7.58 -36.19
N GLU A 282 0.09 -7.58 -36.19
CA GLU A 282 0.90 -8.43 -37.07
C GLU A 282 0.61 -9.91 -36.87
N ASN A 283 0.51 -10.37 -35.61
CA ASN A 283 0.17 -11.76 -35.29
C ASN A 283 -1.22 -12.15 -35.81
N MET A 284 -2.21 -11.25 -35.75
CA MET A 284 -3.53 -11.50 -36.34
C MET A 284 -3.47 -11.59 -37.86
N THR A 285 -2.72 -10.70 -38.52
CA THR A 285 -2.55 -10.71 -39.98
C THR A 285 -1.89 -12.00 -40.45
N GLN A 286 -0.79 -12.43 -39.83
CA GLN A 286 -0.12 -13.69 -40.17
C GLN A 286 -1.03 -14.92 -40.00
N LYS A 287 -1.88 -14.92 -38.98
CA LYS A 287 -2.88 -15.97 -38.78
C LYS A 287 -3.91 -15.98 -39.92
N LEU A 288 -4.42 -14.80 -40.28
CA LEU A 288 -5.40 -14.66 -41.34
C LEU A 288 -4.83 -15.10 -42.69
N GLU A 289 -3.59 -14.74 -43.01
CA GLU A 289 -2.90 -15.19 -44.23
C GLU A 289 -2.81 -16.71 -44.30
N LYS A 290 -2.45 -17.37 -43.18
CA LYS A 290 -2.38 -18.83 -43.11
C LYS A 290 -3.76 -19.48 -43.32
N ASP A 291 -4.81 -18.90 -42.76
CA ASP A 291 -6.19 -19.40 -42.94
C ASP A 291 -6.66 -19.20 -44.40
N ILE A 292 -6.34 -18.07 -45.04
CA ILE A 292 -6.66 -17.80 -46.45
C ILE A 292 -5.94 -18.78 -47.37
N VAL A 293 -4.64 -19.02 -47.17
CA VAL A 293 -3.86 -19.99 -47.97
C VAL A 293 -4.46 -21.39 -47.87
N LYS A 294 -4.91 -21.79 -46.68
CA LYS A 294 -5.59 -23.09 -46.48
C LYS A 294 -6.89 -23.17 -47.29
N LEU A 295 -7.73 -22.15 -47.24
CA LEU A 295 -8.99 -22.09 -47.99
C LEU A 295 -8.75 -22.17 -49.51
N ILE A 296 -7.71 -21.49 -50.01
CA ILE A 296 -7.33 -21.53 -51.43
C ILE A 296 -6.90 -22.95 -51.84
N ILE A 297 -6.06 -23.61 -51.03
CA ILE A 297 -5.61 -24.99 -51.29
C ILE A 297 -6.78 -25.97 -51.29
N ASP A 298 -7.72 -25.82 -50.35
CA ASP A 298 -8.92 -26.68 -50.27
C ASP A 298 -9.88 -26.45 -51.44
N TRP A 299 -9.94 -25.24 -52.01
CA TRP A 299 -10.71 -24.95 -53.21
C TRP A 299 -10.06 -25.47 -54.49
N ILE A 300 -8.72 -25.40 -54.60
CA ILE A 300 -7.97 -25.93 -55.75
C ILE A 300 -8.05 -27.47 -55.79
N ASN A 301 -8.00 -28.11 -54.63
CA ASN A 301 -8.01 -29.58 -54.49
C ASN A 301 -9.14 -30.02 -53.54
N PRO A 302 -10.41 -29.96 -53.99
CA PRO A 302 -11.54 -30.41 -53.21
C PRO A 302 -11.42 -31.91 -52.90
N PRO A 303 -11.87 -32.35 -51.72
CA PRO A 303 -11.87 -33.77 -51.36
C PRO A 303 -12.82 -34.57 -52.26
N THR A 304 -12.47 -35.82 -52.53
CA THR A 304 -13.22 -36.67 -53.48
C THR A 304 -14.51 -37.25 -52.89
N SER A 305 -14.62 -37.29 -51.57
CA SER A 305 -15.79 -37.77 -50.84
C SER A 305 -15.83 -37.15 -49.43
N CYS A 306 -16.94 -37.34 -48.71
CA CYS A 306 -17.02 -36.96 -47.30
C CYS A 306 -16.01 -37.73 -46.43
N SER A 307 -15.72 -38.99 -46.77
CA SER A 307 -14.66 -39.77 -46.11
C SER A 307 -13.28 -39.17 -46.35
N ALA A 308 -12.96 -38.78 -47.59
CA ALA A 308 -11.69 -38.13 -47.92
C ALA A 308 -11.55 -36.76 -47.22
N LEU A 309 -12.64 -36.00 -47.14
CA LEU A 309 -12.69 -34.73 -46.41
C LEU A 309 -12.34 -34.92 -44.93
N LEU A 310 -12.95 -35.91 -44.28
CA LEU A 310 -12.73 -36.18 -42.86
C LEU A 310 -11.31 -36.71 -42.59
N ILE A 311 -10.75 -37.53 -43.48
CA ILE A 311 -9.35 -37.97 -43.39
C ILE A 311 -8.38 -36.77 -43.48
N LYS A 312 -8.62 -35.84 -44.41
CA LYS A 312 -7.80 -34.64 -44.59
C LYS A 312 -7.95 -33.66 -43.40
N HIS A 313 -9.15 -33.60 -42.82
CA HIS A 313 -9.50 -32.69 -41.74
C HIS A 313 -10.30 -33.42 -40.64
N PRO A 314 -9.63 -34.10 -39.70
CA PRO A 314 -10.28 -34.93 -38.68
C PRO A 314 -11.24 -34.21 -37.72
N SER A 315 -11.14 -32.88 -37.63
CA SER A 315 -12.04 -32.04 -36.81
C SER A 315 -13.28 -31.55 -37.57
N THR A 316 -13.48 -31.99 -38.81
CA THR A 316 -14.63 -31.61 -39.64
C THR A 316 -15.93 -32.11 -39.00
N ARG A 317 -16.92 -31.24 -38.88
CA ARG A 317 -18.25 -31.57 -38.32
C ARG A 317 -19.22 -31.93 -39.44
N SER A 318 -20.36 -32.54 -39.09
CA SER A 318 -21.42 -32.78 -40.07
C SER A 318 -21.97 -31.46 -40.64
N GLY A 319 -22.22 -31.43 -41.95
CA GLY A 319 -22.61 -30.20 -42.64
C GLY A 319 -22.65 -30.34 -44.16
N MET A 320 -22.94 -29.23 -44.85
CA MET A 320 -22.91 -29.18 -46.31
C MET A 320 -21.50 -28.87 -46.80
N TYR A 321 -20.99 -29.67 -47.74
CA TYR A 321 -19.65 -29.53 -48.31
C TYR A 321 -19.66 -29.75 -49.82
N TYR A 322 -18.70 -29.12 -50.50
CA TYR A 322 -18.39 -29.42 -51.88
C TYR A 322 -17.38 -30.58 -51.93
N ILE A 323 -17.74 -31.64 -52.65
CA ILE A 323 -16.84 -32.76 -52.96
C ILE A 323 -16.64 -32.85 -54.47
N ASN A 324 -15.53 -33.44 -54.90
CA ASN A 324 -15.24 -33.69 -56.31
C ASN A 324 -15.04 -35.19 -56.57
N PRO A 325 -16.13 -35.97 -56.71
CA PRO A 325 -16.06 -37.40 -56.96
C PRO A 325 -15.17 -37.75 -58.15
N GLN A 326 -14.35 -38.78 -58.00
CA GLN A 326 -13.43 -39.21 -59.05
C GLN A 326 -14.20 -39.71 -60.28
N GLY A 327 -13.84 -39.21 -61.47
CA GLY A 327 -14.49 -39.57 -62.73
C GLY A 327 -15.46 -38.53 -63.27
N LEU A 328 -15.61 -37.38 -62.60
CA LEU A 328 -16.19 -36.19 -63.20
C LEU A 328 -15.08 -35.19 -63.61
N ILE A 329 -15.35 -34.34 -64.60
CA ILE A 329 -14.44 -33.25 -64.99
C ILE A 329 -14.25 -32.26 -63.82
N SER A 330 -13.05 -31.70 -63.65
CA SER A 330 -12.68 -30.85 -62.49
C SER A 330 -13.66 -29.70 -62.15
N SER A 331 -14.48 -29.26 -63.11
CA SER A 331 -15.52 -28.24 -62.97
C SER A 331 -16.87 -28.72 -62.37
N SER A 332 -16.97 -29.96 -61.87
CA SER A 332 -18.26 -30.60 -61.53
C SER A 332 -18.39 -30.98 -60.05
N MET A 333 -17.96 -30.08 -59.17
CA MET A 333 -18.16 -30.23 -57.72
C MET A 333 -19.64 -30.51 -57.38
N VAL A 334 -19.85 -31.35 -56.39
CA VAL A 334 -21.17 -31.74 -55.89
C VAL A 334 -21.34 -31.23 -54.48
N HIS A 335 -22.40 -30.46 -54.25
CA HIS A 335 -22.77 -29.95 -52.93
C HIS A 335 -23.64 -30.99 -52.21
N VAL A 336 -23.10 -31.61 -51.17
CA VAL A 336 -23.75 -32.73 -50.47
C VAL A 336 -23.70 -32.52 -48.97
N TYR A 337 -24.59 -33.18 -48.24
CA TYR A 337 -24.48 -33.27 -46.79
C TYR A 337 -23.49 -34.37 -46.42
N CYS A 338 -22.45 -34.03 -45.66
CA CYS A 338 -21.55 -34.99 -45.06
C CYS A 338 -21.96 -35.21 -43.60
N ASP A 339 -22.34 -36.44 -43.26
CA ASP A 339 -22.51 -36.87 -41.87
C ASP A 339 -21.18 -37.46 -41.37
N MET A 340 -20.49 -36.69 -40.52
CA MET A 340 -19.19 -37.07 -39.95
C MET A 340 -19.31 -37.89 -38.66
N THR A 341 -20.53 -38.21 -38.23
CA THR A 341 -20.82 -38.88 -36.95
C THR A 341 -21.30 -40.32 -37.12
N SER A 342 -22.15 -40.57 -38.13
CA SER A 342 -22.69 -41.90 -38.40
C SER A 342 -21.62 -42.89 -38.89
N LYS A 343 -21.96 -44.19 -38.81
CA LYS A 343 -21.14 -45.31 -39.32
C LYS A 343 -19.71 -45.30 -38.78
N ASN A 344 -19.55 -45.05 -37.47
CA ASN A 344 -18.27 -44.92 -36.77
C ASN A 344 -17.40 -43.74 -37.25
N GLY A 345 -18.03 -42.64 -37.65
CA GLY A 345 -17.32 -41.41 -38.01
C GLY A 345 -16.47 -41.53 -39.27
N VAL A 346 -16.93 -42.28 -40.27
CA VAL A 346 -16.22 -42.49 -41.55
C VAL A 346 -16.47 -41.38 -42.58
N GLY A 347 -17.33 -40.41 -42.28
CA GLY A 347 -17.75 -39.37 -43.22
C GLY A 347 -18.68 -39.91 -44.30
N VAL A 348 -19.98 -39.94 -44.03
CA VAL A 348 -21.01 -40.46 -44.92
C VAL A 348 -21.52 -39.36 -45.85
N THR A 349 -21.52 -39.61 -47.16
CA THR A 349 -22.20 -38.76 -48.14
C THR A 349 -23.69 -39.06 -48.15
N VAL A 350 -24.51 -38.08 -47.79
CA VAL A 350 -25.98 -38.19 -47.71
C VAL A 350 -26.62 -37.37 -48.83
N ILE A 351 -27.41 -38.04 -49.66
CA ILE A 351 -28.08 -37.46 -50.83
C ILE A 351 -29.60 -37.47 -50.59
N GLY A 352 -30.19 -36.27 -50.54
CA GLY A 352 -31.62 -36.08 -50.33
C GLY A 352 -32.45 -36.22 -51.61
N HIS A 353 -33.76 -36.32 -51.40
CA HIS A 353 -34.78 -36.39 -52.45
C HIS A 353 -36.15 -35.99 -51.88
N ASP A 354 -37.13 -35.80 -52.78
CA ASP A 354 -38.48 -35.30 -52.50
C ASP A 354 -39.48 -36.33 -51.93
N SER A 355 -39.03 -37.52 -51.53
CA SER A 355 -39.91 -38.66 -51.18
C SER A 355 -39.63 -39.22 -49.78
N GLY A 356 -39.13 -38.34 -48.89
CA GLY A 356 -38.78 -38.67 -47.50
C GLY A 356 -39.97 -38.81 -46.55
N SER A 357 -41.12 -38.23 -46.88
CA SER A 357 -42.29 -38.20 -46.02
C SER A 357 -43.16 -39.44 -46.15
N ARG A 358 -43.82 -39.83 -45.06
CA ARG A 358 -44.88 -40.86 -45.08
C ARG A 358 -46.02 -40.40 -45.99
N THR A 359 -46.20 -41.09 -47.12
CA THR A 359 -47.11 -40.67 -48.20
C THR A 359 -48.18 -41.72 -48.44
N LEU A 360 -49.45 -41.29 -48.45
CA LEU A 360 -50.61 -42.17 -48.67
C LEU A 360 -50.61 -42.76 -50.09
N VAL A 361 -51.02 -44.02 -50.17
CA VAL A 361 -51.31 -44.79 -51.37
C VAL A 361 -52.74 -45.29 -51.25
N ASN A 362 -53.62 -44.82 -52.13
CA ASN A 362 -55.02 -45.26 -52.22
C ASN A 362 -55.56 -45.06 -53.64
N GLY A 363 -56.73 -45.64 -53.92
CA GLY A 363 -57.44 -45.55 -55.19
C GLY A 363 -56.72 -46.22 -56.37
N SER A 364 -55.77 -47.13 -56.12
CA SER A 364 -54.89 -47.70 -57.14
C SER A 364 -54.94 -49.24 -57.08
N ASP A 365 -55.92 -49.84 -57.77
CA ASP A 365 -56.18 -51.28 -57.74
C ASP A 365 -55.16 -52.09 -58.58
N GLY A 366 -54.89 -51.65 -59.81
CA GLY A 366 -53.99 -52.37 -60.72
C GLY A 366 -52.54 -52.44 -60.23
N ALA A 367 -51.83 -53.52 -60.58
CA ALA A 367 -50.42 -53.73 -60.25
C ALA A 367 -49.54 -52.52 -60.62
N GLY A 368 -48.89 -51.93 -59.61
CA GLY A 368 -48.00 -50.77 -59.78
C GLY A 368 -48.66 -49.55 -60.42
N SER A 369 -49.99 -49.44 -60.33
CA SER A 369 -50.78 -48.35 -60.90
C SER A 369 -50.55 -47.03 -60.15
N TYR A 370 -50.32 -47.07 -58.84
CA TYR A 370 -49.73 -45.96 -58.11
C TYR A 370 -48.26 -45.78 -58.52
N LYS A 371 -47.86 -44.55 -58.86
CA LYS A 371 -46.50 -44.23 -59.32
C LYS A 371 -45.96 -43.02 -58.57
N ARG A 372 -44.95 -43.23 -57.71
CA ARG A 372 -44.17 -42.15 -57.12
C ARG A 372 -42.78 -42.12 -57.74
N LYS A 373 -42.52 -41.16 -58.62
CA LYS A 373 -41.17 -40.85 -59.11
C LYS A 373 -40.39 -40.10 -58.03
N VAL A 374 -39.14 -40.47 -57.82
CA VAL A 374 -38.24 -39.88 -56.82
C VAL A 374 -37.32 -38.87 -57.49
N ASN A 375 -37.39 -37.61 -57.05
CA ASN A 375 -36.53 -36.55 -57.54
C ASN A 375 -35.43 -36.26 -56.50
N TYR A 376 -34.18 -36.55 -56.86
CA TYR A 376 -33.01 -36.32 -56.01
C TYR A 376 -32.49 -34.89 -56.13
N ASP A 377 -31.85 -34.40 -55.06
CA ASP A 377 -31.31 -33.03 -54.97
C ASP A 377 -30.13 -32.78 -55.94
N ILE A 378 -29.54 -33.84 -56.49
CA ILE A 378 -28.45 -33.80 -57.47
C ILE A 378 -28.76 -34.73 -58.65
N SER A 379 -28.13 -34.49 -59.80
CA SER A 379 -28.37 -35.28 -61.01
C SER A 379 -27.99 -36.76 -60.82
N MET A 380 -28.75 -37.65 -61.47
CA MET A 380 -28.51 -39.10 -61.40
C MET A 380 -27.08 -39.47 -61.86
N GLU A 381 -26.53 -38.76 -62.85
CA GLU A 381 -25.14 -38.93 -63.30
C GLU A 381 -24.13 -38.75 -62.16
N ARG A 382 -24.29 -37.69 -61.35
CA ARG A 382 -23.43 -37.42 -60.19
C ARG A 382 -23.62 -38.47 -59.10
N ILE A 383 -24.85 -38.90 -58.85
CA ILE A 383 -25.16 -39.97 -57.88
C ILE A 383 -24.46 -41.27 -58.28
N VAL A 384 -24.53 -41.65 -59.56
CA VAL A 384 -23.88 -42.87 -60.07
C VAL A 384 -22.38 -42.84 -59.83
N VAL A 385 -21.71 -41.70 -60.01
CA VAL A 385 -20.27 -41.59 -59.70
C VAL A 385 -20.01 -41.76 -58.21
N ILE A 386 -20.79 -41.10 -57.34
CA ILE A 386 -20.67 -41.24 -55.87
C ILE A 386 -20.88 -42.70 -55.45
N VAL A 387 -21.92 -43.35 -55.96
CA VAL A 387 -22.21 -44.77 -55.67
C VAL A 387 -21.07 -45.67 -56.16
N LYS A 388 -20.54 -45.43 -57.36
CA LYS A 388 -19.47 -46.24 -57.94
C LYS A 388 -18.18 -46.16 -57.11
N GLN A 389 -17.78 -44.96 -56.67
CA GLN A 389 -16.54 -44.76 -55.91
C GLN A 389 -16.61 -45.20 -54.44
N SER A 390 -17.81 -45.20 -53.84
CA SER A 390 -17.97 -45.52 -52.42
C SER A 390 -17.83 -47.02 -52.17
N LYS A 391 -17.36 -47.45 -51.00
CA LYS A 391 -17.33 -48.87 -50.63
C LYS A 391 -18.73 -49.43 -50.35
N ASN A 392 -19.55 -48.66 -49.65
CA ASN A 392 -20.90 -49.03 -49.25
C ASN A 392 -21.90 -47.96 -49.67
N CYS A 393 -23.11 -48.36 -50.03
CA CYS A 393 -24.26 -47.46 -50.04
C CYS A 393 -25.48 -48.18 -49.50
N GLU A 394 -26.35 -47.43 -48.84
CA GLU A 394 -27.64 -47.94 -48.39
C GLU A 394 -28.74 -46.90 -48.59
N GLN A 395 -29.97 -47.37 -48.74
CA GLN A 395 -31.15 -46.53 -48.76
C GLN A 395 -32.29 -47.23 -48.01
N PHE A 396 -32.85 -46.55 -47.02
CA PHE A 396 -33.97 -47.08 -46.25
C PHE A 396 -35.25 -47.06 -47.09
N ILE A 397 -36.06 -48.11 -47.05
CA ILE A 397 -37.37 -48.16 -47.68
C ILE A 397 -38.37 -48.78 -46.69
N LYS A 398 -39.59 -48.25 -46.68
CA LYS A 398 -40.69 -48.74 -45.84
C LYS A 398 -42.01 -48.67 -46.58
N TYR A 399 -42.84 -49.70 -46.40
CA TYR A 399 -44.24 -49.67 -46.73
C TYR A 399 -45.08 -50.19 -45.57
N GLU A 400 -46.10 -49.41 -45.22
CA GLU A 400 -47.17 -49.79 -44.32
C GLU A 400 -48.38 -50.13 -45.19
N CYS A 401 -48.99 -51.29 -44.99
CA CYS A 401 -50.05 -51.81 -45.84
C CYS A 401 -51.27 -52.20 -45.01
N TYR A 402 -52.45 -51.86 -45.50
CA TYR A 402 -53.74 -52.27 -44.96
C TYR A 402 -54.55 -52.87 -46.09
N ASP A 403 -54.64 -54.20 -46.10
CA ASP A 403 -55.21 -54.96 -47.22
C ASP A 403 -54.63 -54.49 -48.57
N SER A 404 -53.30 -54.34 -48.61
CA SER A 404 -52.56 -54.00 -49.82
C SER A 404 -51.32 -54.88 -49.94
N ALA A 405 -51.37 -55.81 -50.87
CA ALA A 405 -50.36 -56.83 -51.04
C ALA A 405 -49.15 -56.35 -51.85
N PHE A 406 -47.97 -56.90 -51.54
CA PHE A 406 -46.85 -56.89 -52.49
C PHE A 406 -47.04 -57.94 -53.58
N ARG A 407 -47.62 -59.08 -53.21
CA ARG A 407 -47.90 -60.19 -54.09
C ARG A 407 -49.09 -61.00 -53.56
N PHE A 408 -49.94 -61.47 -54.47
CA PHE A 408 -50.95 -62.47 -54.14
C PHE A 408 -50.42 -63.90 -54.35
N GLY A 409 -50.59 -64.79 -53.36
CA GLY A 409 -50.47 -66.24 -53.52
C GLY A 409 -49.18 -66.76 -54.18
N SER A 410 -49.17 -68.02 -54.60
CA SER A 410 -48.03 -68.66 -55.27
C SER A 410 -48.08 -68.53 -56.80
N VAL A 411 -47.21 -67.63 -57.29
CA VAL A 411 -46.60 -67.48 -58.63
C VAL A 411 -47.01 -66.22 -59.41
N GLY A 412 -46.06 -65.28 -59.52
CA GLY A 412 -45.93 -64.36 -60.66
C GLY A 412 -46.49 -62.95 -60.53
N ALA A 413 -47.65 -62.76 -59.88
CA ALA A 413 -48.35 -61.47 -59.86
C ALA A 413 -47.90 -60.56 -58.70
N TYR A 414 -46.89 -59.72 -58.95
CA TYR A 414 -46.50 -58.65 -58.03
C TYR A 414 -47.43 -57.44 -58.22
N GLN A 415 -47.97 -56.93 -57.13
CA GLN A 415 -48.78 -55.71 -57.12
C GLN A 415 -47.95 -54.47 -56.81
N SER A 416 -46.85 -54.64 -56.06
CA SER A 416 -46.02 -53.53 -55.59
C SER A 416 -44.54 -53.86 -55.68
N TRP A 417 -43.72 -52.85 -56.03
CA TRP A 417 -42.27 -52.96 -56.17
C TRP A 417 -41.61 -51.58 -56.15
N TRP A 418 -40.30 -51.55 -55.96
CA TRP A 418 -39.51 -50.35 -56.23
C TRP A 418 -38.76 -50.50 -57.56
N VAL A 419 -38.36 -49.39 -58.16
CA VAL A 419 -37.66 -49.35 -59.45
C VAL A 419 -36.23 -48.89 -59.23
N SER A 420 -35.28 -49.66 -59.77
CA SER A 420 -33.84 -49.36 -59.71
C SER A 420 -33.45 -48.16 -60.57
N ARG A 421 -32.23 -47.65 -60.42
CA ARG A 421 -31.70 -46.59 -61.29
C ARG A 421 -31.66 -46.95 -62.78
N GLN A 422 -31.65 -48.25 -63.11
CA GLN A 422 -31.70 -48.77 -64.48
C GLN A 422 -33.12 -48.93 -65.03
N GLY A 423 -34.15 -48.62 -64.24
CA GLY A 423 -35.54 -48.82 -64.63
C GLY A 423 -36.04 -50.27 -64.44
N SER A 424 -35.23 -51.16 -63.84
CA SER A 424 -35.65 -52.54 -63.57
C SER A 424 -36.57 -52.62 -62.36
N GLN A 425 -37.63 -53.42 -62.46
CA GLN A 425 -38.54 -53.75 -61.37
C GLN A 425 -37.85 -54.63 -60.33
N MET A 426 -37.82 -54.16 -59.08
CA MET A 426 -37.12 -54.81 -57.98
C MET A 426 -38.11 -55.43 -57.00
N LYS A 427 -37.99 -56.75 -56.82
CA LYS A 427 -38.99 -57.58 -56.10
C LYS A 427 -38.60 -57.90 -54.66
N TYR A 428 -37.34 -57.69 -54.29
CA TYR A 428 -36.89 -57.81 -52.90
C TYR A 428 -37.05 -56.45 -52.20
N TRP A 429 -37.20 -56.48 -50.88
CA TRP A 429 -37.40 -55.29 -50.06
C TRP A 429 -36.25 -55.06 -49.07
N GLY A 430 -36.34 -53.96 -48.32
CA GLY A 430 -35.35 -53.60 -47.31
C GLY A 430 -35.04 -54.76 -46.36
N GLY A 431 -33.74 -54.96 -46.09
CA GLY A 431 -33.25 -56.06 -45.23
C GLY A 431 -33.26 -57.45 -45.85
N ALA A 432 -33.72 -57.62 -47.09
CA ALA A 432 -33.66 -58.89 -47.80
C ALA A 432 -32.47 -58.98 -48.76
N ALA A 433 -32.07 -60.22 -49.10
CA ALA A 433 -31.05 -60.46 -50.11
C ALA A 433 -31.55 -60.05 -51.51
N VAL A 434 -30.65 -59.52 -52.34
CA VAL A 434 -30.94 -59.14 -53.73
C VAL A 434 -31.53 -60.33 -54.49
N ASN A 435 -32.57 -60.08 -55.29
CA ASN A 435 -33.29 -61.08 -56.09
C ASN A 435 -34.00 -62.21 -55.30
N SER A 436 -34.02 -62.18 -53.97
CA SER A 436 -34.76 -63.17 -53.16
C SER A 436 -36.28 -63.11 -53.38
N GLY A 437 -36.79 -61.93 -53.73
CA GLY A 437 -38.21 -61.62 -53.73
C GLY A 437 -38.82 -61.62 -52.33
N ASN A 438 -38.00 -61.57 -51.28
CA ASN A 438 -38.42 -61.56 -49.88
C ASN A 438 -38.31 -60.15 -49.29
N CYS A 439 -38.92 -59.97 -48.12
CA CYS A 439 -38.68 -58.87 -47.20
C CYS A 439 -37.80 -59.34 -46.03
N ALA A 440 -37.41 -58.43 -45.13
CA ALA A 440 -36.59 -58.76 -43.96
C ALA A 440 -37.17 -59.96 -43.15
N CYS A 441 -38.47 -59.96 -42.88
CA CYS A 441 -39.12 -61.06 -42.15
C CYS A 441 -39.09 -62.39 -42.92
N GLY A 442 -39.01 -62.35 -44.24
CA GLY A 442 -38.98 -63.55 -45.09
C GLY A 442 -37.61 -64.19 -45.08
N MET A 443 -36.56 -63.43 -44.77
CA MET A 443 -35.22 -63.97 -44.53
C MET A 443 -35.15 -64.75 -43.21
N THR A 444 -36.00 -64.41 -42.24
CA THR A 444 -36.04 -65.00 -40.89
C THR A 444 -37.24 -65.93 -40.66
N ASN A 445 -38.05 -66.21 -41.69
CA ASN A 445 -39.30 -66.97 -41.60
C ASN A 445 -40.26 -66.45 -40.50
N SER A 446 -40.25 -65.14 -40.26
CA SER A 446 -41.03 -64.48 -39.21
C SER A 446 -42.15 -63.59 -39.75
N CYS A 447 -42.44 -63.65 -41.06
CA CYS A 447 -43.53 -62.87 -41.65
C CYS A 447 -44.89 -63.37 -41.17
N ALA A 448 -45.81 -62.43 -40.98
CA ALA A 448 -47.19 -62.76 -40.69
C ALA A 448 -47.79 -63.64 -41.81
N GLY A 449 -48.41 -64.76 -41.43
CA GLY A 449 -49.00 -65.71 -42.39
C GLY A 449 -47.99 -66.63 -43.09
N GLY A 450 -46.70 -66.58 -42.72
CA GLY A 450 -45.67 -67.46 -43.29
C GLY A 450 -45.27 -67.14 -44.74
N GLY A 451 -45.66 -65.95 -45.23
CA GLY A 451 -45.33 -65.46 -46.57
C GLY A 451 -43.90 -64.95 -46.71
N LYS A 452 -43.60 -64.32 -47.85
CA LYS A 452 -42.29 -63.72 -48.13
C LYS A 452 -42.12 -62.33 -47.52
N CYS A 453 -43.24 -61.65 -47.32
CA CYS A 453 -43.35 -60.33 -46.74
C CYS A 453 -44.57 -60.27 -45.80
N ASN A 454 -44.58 -59.35 -44.85
CA ASN A 454 -45.76 -59.13 -44.01
C ASN A 454 -46.94 -58.64 -44.84
N CYS A 455 -46.71 -57.74 -45.81
CA CYS A 455 -47.75 -57.21 -46.67
C CYS A 455 -48.38 -58.23 -47.61
N ASP A 456 -47.73 -59.38 -47.86
CA ASP A 456 -48.34 -60.47 -48.65
C ASP A 456 -49.59 -61.08 -47.99
N LYS A 457 -49.80 -60.84 -46.68
CA LYS A 457 -50.86 -61.51 -45.93
C LYS A 457 -52.28 -61.06 -46.32
N ASN A 458 -52.43 -59.80 -46.73
CA ASN A 458 -53.71 -59.20 -47.15
C ASN A 458 -54.89 -59.56 -46.22
N ASP A 459 -54.79 -59.18 -44.94
CA ASP A 459 -55.70 -59.62 -43.87
C ASP A 459 -56.47 -58.49 -43.16
N LEU A 460 -56.79 -57.40 -43.87
CA LEU A 460 -57.51 -56.23 -43.32
C LEU A 460 -56.89 -55.68 -42.02
N ARG A 461 -55.56 -55.77 -41.90
CA ARG A 461 -54.79 -55.28 -40.76
C ARG A 461 -53.59 -54.49 -41.25
N TRP A 462 -53.24 -53.44 -40.50
CA TRP A 462 -51.98 -52.74 -40.73
C TRP A 462 -50.80 -53.67 -40.52
N ARG A 463 -49.97 -53.78 -41.54
CA ARG A 463 -48.69 -54.46 -41.54
C ARG A 463 -47.60 -53.55 -42.09
N GLU A 464 -46.35 -53.94 -41.89
CA GLU A 464 -45.20 -53.17 -42.33
C GLU A 464 -44.10 -54.09 -42.84
N ASP A 465 -43.47 -53.70 -43.95
CA ASP A 465 -42.18 -54.21 -44.38
C ASP A 465 -41.23 -53.02 -44.58
N SER A 466 -40.08 -53.06 -43.90
CA SER A 466 -39.10 -51.98 -43.89
C SER A 466 -37.67 -52.50 -43.76
N GLY A 467 -36.71 -51.67 -44.16
CA GLY A 467 -35.29 -51.95 -43.99
C GLY A 467 -34.41 -51.23 -45.00
N TYR A 468 -33.11 -51.52 -44.95
CA TYR A 468 -32.14 -50.95 -45.89
C TYR A 468 -31.98 -51.81 -47.14
N LEU A 469 -32.06 -51.16 -48.29
CA LEU A 469 -31.52 -51.65 -49.56
C LEU A 469 -30.03 -51.34 -49.56
N THR A 470 -29.16 -52.31 -49.84
CA THR A 470 -27.70 -52.16 -49.76
C THR A 470 -26.96 -52.49 -51.05
N ASP A 471 -27.69 -52.88 -52.10
CA ASP A 471 -27.10 -53.20 -53.39
C ASP A 471 -26.78 -51.92 -54.17
N LYS A 472 -25.51 -51.55 -54.15
CA LYS A 472 -24.96 -50.44 -54.90
C LYS A 472 -25.20 -50.56 -56.41
N ASN A 473 -25.43 -51.75 -56.95
CA ASN A 473 -25.62 -51.94 -58.38
C ASN A 473 -27.02 -51.55 -58.85
N THR A 474 -27.99 -51.42 -57.96
CA THR A 474 -29.39 -51.09 -58.28
C THR A 474 -29.86 -49.77 -57.64
N LEU A 475 -29.21 -49.33 -56.56
CA LEU A 475 -29.47 -48.03 -55.92
C LEU A 475 -29.03 -46.83 -56.77
N PRO A 476 -29.63 -45.63 -56.61
CA PRO A 476 -30.78 -45.33 -55.74
C PRO A 476 -32.12 -45.86 -56.27
N VAL A 477 -33.14 -45.84 -55.41
CA VAL A 477 -34.54 -46.04 -55.80
C VAL A 477 -35.02 -44.85 -56.66
N THR A 478 -35.53 -45.10 -57.86
CA THR A 478 -36.04 -44.06 -58.77
C THR A 478 -37.56 -43.94 -58.75
N GLU A 479 -38.26 -45.03 -58.46
CA GLU A 479 -39.71 -45.01 -58.35
C GLU A 479 -40.21 -46.01 -57.31
N LEU A 480 -41.35 -45.69 -56.70
CA LEU A 480 -42.13 -46.60 -55.86
C LEU A 480 -43.46 -46.88 -56.56
N ARG A 481 -43.77 -48.16 -56.73
CA ARG A 481 -44.95 -48.66 -57.44
C ARG A 481 -45.79 -49.49 -56.49
N PHE A 482 -47.06 -49.14 -56.37
CA PHE A 482 -48.00 -49.87 -55.52
C PHE A 482 -49.31 -50.13 -56.28
N GLY A 483 -49.98 -51.22 -55.91
CA GLY A 483 -51.30 -51.64 -56.39
C GLY A 483 -52.10 -52.21 -55.22
N ASP A 484 -53.25 -52.83 -55.47
CA ASP A 484 -54.10 -53.40 -54.41
C ASP A 484 -54.44 -52.37 -53.33
N THR A 485 -54.89 -51.19 -53.76
CA THR A 485 -55.32 -50.10 -52.88
C THR A 485 -56.59 -49.43 -53.37
N GLY A 486 -57.42 -50.14 -54.14
CA GLY A 486 -58.44 -49.52 -54.98
C GLY A 486 -59.76 -50.28 -55.09
N ASP A 487 -59.92 -51.44 -54.44
CA ASP A 487 -61.18 -52.16 -54.42
C ASP A 487 -62.27 -51.30 -53.72
N PRO A 488 -63.36 -50.93 -54.41
CA PRO A 488 -64.44 -50.13 -53.81
C PRO A 488 -65.23 -50.89 -52.74
N SER A 489 -65.11 -52.22 -52.68
CA SER A 489 -65.79 -53.09 -51.72
C SER A 489 -65.00 -53.33 -50.43
N ARG A 490 -63.72 -52.91 -50.40
CA ARG A 490 -62.81 -53.09 -49.27
C ARG A 490 -62.12 -51.78 -48.91
N LYS A 491 -61.63 -51.69 -47.68
CA LYS A 491 -60.73 -50.61 -47.32
C LYS A 491 -59.31 -51.10 -47.61
N GLU A 492 -58.73 -50.62 -48.70
CA GLU A 492 -57.37 -50.94 -49.11
C GLU A 492 -56.56 -49.64 -49.21
N GLU A 493 -55.48 -49.57 -48.43
CA GLU A 493 -54.60 -48.40 -48.44
C GLU A 493 -53.22 -48.75 -47.93
N GLY A 494 -52.24 -47.89 -48.24
CA GLY A 494 -50.90 -48.02 -47.70
C GLY A 494 -50.20 -46.69 -47.55
N TYR A 495 -49.02 -46.72 -46.95
CA TYR A 495 -48.14 -45.57 -46.83
C TYR A 495 -46.71 -45.97 -47.12
N HIS A 496 -46.05 -45.26 -48.04
CA HIS A 496 -44.63 -45.47 -48.30
C HIS A 496 -43.77 -44.39 -47.64
N THR A 497 -42.52 -44.74 -47.36
CA THR A 497 -41.48 -43.82 -46.90
C THR A 497 -40.14 -44.27 -47.47
N LEU A 498 -39.38 -43.36 -48.07
CA LEU A 498 -38.06 -43.62 -48.63
C LEU A 498 -37.02 -42.74 -47.93
N GLY A 499 -35.99 -43.35 -47.35
CA GLY A 499 -34.88 -42.64 -46.75
C GLY A 499 -33.90 -42.09 -47.77
N LYS A 500 -33.10 -41.12 -47.35
CA LYS A 500 -32.00 -40.56 -48.13
C LYS A 500 -31.00 -41.65 -48.54
N LEU A 501 -30.37 -41.50 -49.71
CA LEU A 501 -29.27 -42.37 -50.12
C LEU A 501 -28.03 -42.00 -49.30
N GLN A 502 -27.41 -42.99 -48.67
CA GLN A 502 -26.19 -42.82 -47.87
C GLN A 502 -25.07 -43.66 -48.46
N CYS A 503 -23.92 -43.05 -48.75
CA CYS A 503 -22.75 -43.73 -49.31
C CYS A 503 -21.47 -43.37 -48.54
N TRP A 504 -20.60 -44.35 -48.27
CA TRP A 504 -19.36 -44.14 -47.51
C TRP A 504 -18.31 -45.22 -47.76
N GLY A 505 -17.09 -44.95 -47.27
CA GLY A 505 -15.99 -45.89 -47.20
C GLY A 505 -15.11 -45.91 -48.44
#